data_AF-A0AA95HBT3-F1
#
_entry.id   AF-A0AA95HBT3-F1
#
_cell.length_a   1.000
_cell.length_b   1.000
_cell.length_c   1.000
_cell.angle_alpha   90.00
_cell.angle_beta   90.00
_cell.angle_gamma   90.00
#
_symmetry.space_group_name_H-M   'P 1'
#
loop_
_entity.id
_entity.type
_entity.pdbx_description
1 polymer ?
#
loop_
_entity_poly.entity_id
_entity_poly.type
_entity_poly.pdbx_seq_one_letter_code
_entity_poly.pdbx_strand_id
1 'polypeptide(L)'
;MSNNNAKFLYYRFCLIDWMQFNEASGVPSLNARTIESITIKTPLPEEQEAIAAVLSDMDAEIAALEQRRTKTRDIKQGMMQELLTGRTRLV
;
A
#
# COMPACT_ATOMS: atom_id res chain seq x y z
N MET A 1 22.29 -18.05 5.56
CA MET A 1 21.43 -17.11 4.81
C MET A 1 20.50 -16.49 5.84
N SER A 2 20.51 -15.17 5.98
CA SER A 2 19.67 -14.45 6.94
C SER A 2 18.20 -14.74 6.65
N ASN A 3 17.50 -15.34 7.62
CA ASN A 3 16.07 -15.67 7.52
C ASN A 3 15.23 -14.39 7.68
N ASN A 4 15.25 -13.54 6.64
CA ASN A 4 14.51 -12.28 6.65
C ASN A 4 13.12 -12.46 6.01
N ASN A 5 12.11 -11.91 6.66
CA ASN A 5 10.74 -11.93 6.16
C ASN A 5 10.59 -10.91 5.00
N ALA A 6 10.15 -11.38 3.84
CA ALA A 6 10.05 -10.56 2.63
C ALA A 6 9.06 -9.38 2.77
N LYS A 7 7.93 -9.59 3.47
CA LYS A 7 6.95 -8.52 3.72
C LYS A 7 7.50 -7.47 4.68
N PHE A 8 8.19 -7.90 5.73
CA PHE A 8 8.89 -6.98 6.62
C PHE A 8 9.89 -6.12 5.84
N LEU A 9 10.70 -6.72 4.96
CA LEU A 9 11.64 -5.98 4.10
C LEU A 9 10.92 -5.01 3.17
N TYR A 10 9.80 -5.40 2.56
CA TYR A 10 8.96 -4.51 1.75
C TYR A 10 8.52 -3.28 2.54
N TYR A 11 7.91 -3.46 3.72
CA TYR A 11 7.49 -2.34 4.55
C TYR A 11 8.66 -1.48 5.00
N ARG A 12 9.81 -2.10 5.34
CA ARG A 12 11.02 -1.36 5.70
C ARG A 12 11.58 -0.54 4.53
N PHE A 13 11.46 -1.07 3.32
CA PHE A 13 11.88 -0.42 2.07
C PHE A 13 11.02 0.81 1.77
N CYS A 14 9.72 0.75 2.02
CA CYS A 14 8.81 1.89 1.90
C CYS A 14 9.12 3.04 2.90
N LEU A 15 9.81 2.75 4.00
CA LEU A 15 10.22 3.74 5.01
C LEU A 15 11.58 4.40 4.72
N ILE A 16 12.27 4.01 3.65
CA ILE A 16 13.53 4.65 3.27
C ILE A 16 13.21 5.94 2.50
N ASP A 17 13.86 7.04 2.89
CA ASP A 17 13.82 8.28 2.12
C ASP A 17 14.75 8.16 0.91
N TRP A 18 14.21 7.58 -0.16
CA TRP A 18 14.93 7.32 -1.41
C TRP A 18 15.44 8.59 -2.10
N MET A 19 14.83 9.73 -1.83
CA MET A 19 15.20 10.99 -2.48
C MET A 19 16.58 11.47 -2.03
N GLN A 20 17.01 11.13 -0.81
CA GLN A 20 18.36 11.44 -0.32
C GLN A 20 19.46 10.72 -1.09
N PHE A 21 19.11 9.61 -1.76
CA PHE A 21 20.03 8.79 -2.55
C PHE A 21 19.89 9.05 -4.05
N ASN A 22 19.18 10.11 -4.45
CA ASN A 22 19.04 10.46 -5.85
C ASN A 22 20.37 10.96 -6.43
N GLU A 23 20.81 10.33 -7.51
CA GLU A 23 22.08 10.63 -8.18
C GLU A 23 21.93 11.53 -9.42
N ALA A 24 20.70 11.93 -9.76
CA ALA A 24 20.41 12.68 -10.99
C ALA A 24 19.61 13.96 -10.72
N SER A 25 19.89 15.02 -11.51
CA SER A 25 19.25 16.33 -11.36
C SER A 25 17.91 16.48 -12.11
N GLY A 26 17.67 15.66 -13.13
CA GLY A 26 16.46 15.71 -13.95
C GLY A 26 15.45 14.63 -13.58
N VAL A 27 15.66 13.43 -14.12
CA VAL A 27 14.87 12.25 -13.75
C VAL A 27 15.58 11.56 -12.57
N PRO A 28 14.91 11.37 -11.41
CA PRO A 28 15.54 10.71 -10.29
C PRO A 28 16.09 9.33 -10.66
N SER A 29 17.30 9.03 -10.22
CA SER A 29 18.01 7.78 -10.52
C SER A 29 18.62 7.20 -9.26
N LEU A 30 18.54 5.87 -9.14
CA LEU A 30 19.07 5.09 -8.03
C LEU A 30 19.94 3.96 -8.59
N ASN A 31 21.16 3.86 -8.07
CA ASN A 31 22.08 2.78 -8.41
C ASN A 31 21.85 1.57 -7.49
N ALA A 32 21.89 0.36 -8.05
CA ALA A 32 21.85 -0.88 -7.29
C ALA A 32 22.92 -0.95 -6.18
N ARG A 33 24.14 -0.45 -6.46
CA ARG A 33 25.22 -0.39 -5.45
C ARG A 33 24.86 0.51 -4.27
N THR A 34 24.16 1.61 -4.53
CA THR A 34 23.70 2.53 -3.49
C THR A 34 22.66 1.84 -2.63
N ILE A 35 21.71 1.10 -3.23
CA ILE A 35 20.73 0.30 -2.50
C ILE A 35 21.42 -0.78 -1.64
N GLU A 36 22.38 -1.51 -2.19
CA GLU A 36 23.14 -2.55 -1.46
C GLU A 36 23.97 -1.98 -0.30
N SER A 37 24.37 -0.70 -0.37
CA SER A 37 25.13 -0.03 0.68
C SER A 37 24.27 0.40 1.87
N ILE A 38 22.94 0.45 1.72
CA ILE A 38 22.04 0.89 2.77
C ILE A 38 21.98 -0.19 3.85
N THR A 39 22.53 0.16 5.02
CA THR A 39 22.49 -0.72 6.19
C THR A 39 21.18 -0.52 6.93
N ILE A 40 20.38 -1.58 7.02
CA ILE A 40 19.17 -1.62 7.85
C ILE A 40 19.39 -2.51 9.07
N LYS A 41 18.98 -2.03 10.24
CA LYS A 41 18.83 -2.90 11.42
C LYS A 41 17.56 -3.71 11.26
N THR A 42 17.69 -5.03 11.30
CA THR A 42 16.56 -5.96 11.22
C THR A 42 16.41 -6.70 12.55
N PRO A 43 15.19 -6.77 13.12
CA PRO A 43 14.95 -7.50 14.36
C PRO A 43 15.00 -9.02 14.14
N LEU A 44 14.77 -9.80 15.20
CA LEU A 44 14.71 -11.26 15.10
C LEU A 44 13.56 -11.72 14.19
N PRO A 45 13.66 -12.89 13.53
CA PRO A 45 12.64 -13.34 12.57
C PRO A 45 11.20 -13.34 13.10
N GLU A 46 10.99 -13.74 14.35
CA GLU A 46 9.65 -13.75 14.99
C GLU A 46 9.05 -12.34 15.07
N GLU A 47 9.87 -11.34 15.41
CA GLU A 47 9.44 -9.94 15.45
C GLU A 47 9.19 -9.39 14.04
N GLN A 48 9.99 -9.81 13.05
CA GLN A 48 9.73 -9.46 11.65
C GLN A 48 8.38 -10.02 11.17
N GLU A 49 8.05 -11.26 11.53
CA GLU A 49 6.76 -11.89 11.21
C GLU A 49 5.60 -11.17 11.88
N ALA A 50 5.73 -10.85 13.18
CA ALA A 50 4.70 -10.11 13.92
C ALA A 50 4.43 -8.72 13.31
N ILE A 51 5.50 -7.97 12.99
CA ILE A 51 5.38 -6.66 12.34
C ILE A 51 4.73 -6.80 10.95
N ALA A 52 5.20 -7.75 10.14
CA ALA A 52 4.68 -7.97 8.80
C ALA A 52 3.21 -8.39 8.80
N ALA A 53 2.78 -9.21 9.78
CA ALA A 53 1.39 -9.63 9.92
C ALA A 53 0.48 -8.43 10.20
N VAL A 54 0.81 -7.62 11.21
CA VAL A 54 0.00 -6.44 11.57
C VAL A 54 -0.13 -5.46 10.40
N LEU A 55 0.97 -5.16 9.70
CA LEU A 55 0.95 -4.24 8.55
C LEU A 55 0.15 -4.81 7.37
N SER A 56 0.25 -6.12 7.12
CA SER A 56 -0.55 -6.79 6.10
C SER A 56 -2.04 -6.81 6.41
N ASP A 57 -2.42 -6.98 7.66
CA ASP A 57 -3.82 -6.94 8.08
C ASP A 57 -4.40 -5.53 7.88
N MET A 58 -3.61 -4.49 8.18
CA MET A 58 -3.99 -3.10 7.91
C MET A 58 -4.17 -2.82 6.41
N ASP A 59 -3.26 -3.29 5.56
CA ASP A 59 -3.39 -3.14 4.10
C ASP A 59 -4.64 -3.85 3.57
N ALA A 60 -4.94 -5.06 4.09
CA ALA A 60 -6.13 -5.81 3.74
C ALA A 60 -7.42 -5.08 4.16
N GLU A 61 -7.42 -4.47 5.35
CA GLU A 61 -8.54 -3.66 5.83
C GLU A 61 -8.76 -2.43 4.96
N ILE A 62 -7.69 -1.70 4.60
CA ILE A 62 -7.75 -0.55 3.70
C ILE A 62 -8.34 -0.96 2.35
N ALA A 63 -7.84 -2.04 1.75
CA ALA A 63 -8.34 -2.53 0.46
C ALA A 63 -9.84 -2.90 0.53
N ALA A 64 -10.27 -3.55 1.61
CA ALA A 64 -11.68 -3.90 1.83
C ALA A 64 -12.56 -2.64 1.98
N LEU A 65 -12.08 -1.62 2.69
CA LEU A 65 -12.78 -0.35 2.85
C LEU A 65 -12.89 0.42 1.53
N GLU A 66 -11.83 0.47 0.74
CA GLU A 66 -11.83 1.08 -0.58
C GLU A 66 -12.81 0.38 -1.52
N GLN A 67 -12.83 -0.95 -1.52
CA GLN A 67 -13.81 -1.72 -2.30
C GLN A 67 -15.25 -1.41 -1.88
N ARG A 68 -15.52 -1.35 -0.56
CA ARG A 68 -16.84 -0.97 -0.03
C ARG A 68 -17.24 0.44 -0.44
N ARG A 69 -16.30 1.38 -0.39
CA ARG A 69 -16.51 2.78 -0.78
C ARG A 69 -16.86 2.88 -2.26
N THR A 70 -16.10 2.21 -3.13
CA THR A 70 -16.36 2.17 -4.57
C THR A 70 -17.73 1.59 -4.87
N LYS A 71 -18.05 0.42 -4.31
CA LYS A 71 -19.37 -0.21 -4.47
C LYS A 71 -20.52 0.71 -4.01
N THR A 72 -20.35 1.39 -2.88
CA THR A 72 -21.36 2.32 -2.36
C THR A 72 -21.56 3.52 -3.30
N ARG A 73 -20.47 4.04 -3.88
CA ARG A 73 -20.52 5.13 -4.86
C ARG A 73 -21.26 4.69 -6.13
N ASP A 74 -20.99 3.49 -6.62
CA ASP A 74 -21.62 2.96 -7.83
C ASP A 74 -23.12 2.72 -7.63
N ILE A 75 -23.52 2.16 -6.48
CA ILE A 75 -24.93 2.01 -6.11
C ILE A 75 -25.62 3.38 -6.06
N LYS A 76 -25.01 4.37 -5.39
CA LYS A 76 -25.56 5.74 -5.34
C LYS A 76 -25.75 6.31 -6.74
N GLN A 77 -24.76 6.14 -7.62
CA GLN A 77 -24.85 6.63 -8.99
C GLN A 77 -25.96 5.92 -9.77
N GLY A 78 -26.07 4.60 -9.66
CA GLY A 78 -27.14 3.82 -10.29
C GLY A 78 -28.53 4.21 -9.77
N MET A 79 -28.69 4.37 -8.45
CA MET A 79 -29.96 4.81 -7.86
C MET A 79 -30.37 6.21 -8.35
N MET A 80 -29.43 7.14 -8.41
CA MET A 80 -29.70 8.48 -8.95
C MET A 80 -30.17 8.39 -10.41
N GLN A 81 -29.53 7.52 -11.19
CA GLN A 81 -29.87 7.29 -12.58
C GLN A 81 -31.24 6.61 -12.76
N GLU A 82 -31.72 5.81 -11.81
CA GLU A 82 -33.07 5.22 -11.82
C GLU A 82 -34.16 6.23 -11.41
N LEU A 83 -33.88 7.03 -10.37
CA LEU A 83 -34.83 7.99 -9.81
C LEU A 83 -34.98 9.24 -10.68
N LEU A 84 -33.87 9.82 -11.16
CA LEU A 84 -33.90 11.08 -11.92
C LEU A 84 -34.43 10.90 -13.35
N THR A 85 -34.33 9.70 -13.94
CA THR A 85 -34.97 9.42 -15.23
C THR A 85 -36.38 8.87 -15.09
N GLY A 86 -36.91 8.80 -13.86
CA GLY A 86 -38.27 8.31 -13.60
C GLY A 86 -38.50 6.85 -13.96
N ARG A 87 -37.45 6.03 -14.08
CA ARG A 87 -37.56 4.58 -14.31
C ARG A 87 -38.13 3.88 -13.07
N THR A 88 -37.73 4.35 -11.89
CA THR A 88 -38.31 3.95 -10.61
C THR A 88 -38.97 5.16 -9.95
N ARG A 89 -40.21 5.02 -9.48
CA ARG A 89 -40.91 6.06 -8.70
C ARG A 89 -41.13 5.57 -7.26
N LEU A 90 -40.82 6.43 -6.30
CA LEU A 90 -41.14 6.20 -4.90
C LEU A 90 -42.63 6.51 -4.69
N VAL A 91 -43.37 5.58 -4.08
CA VAL A 91 -44.76 5.75 -3.64
C VAL A 91 -44.82 6.13 -2.17
#